data_AF-A0A844EGQ9-F1
#
_entry.id   AF-A0A844EGQ9-F1
#
_cell.length_a   1.000
_cell.length_b   1.000
_cell.length_c   1.000
_cell.angle_alpha   90.00
_cell.angle_beta   90.00
_cell.angle_gamma   90.00
#
_symmetry.space_group_name_H-M   'P 1'
#
loop_
_entity.id
_entity.type
_entity.pdbx_description
1 polymer ?
#
loop_
_entity_poly.entity_id
_entity_poly.type
_entity_poly.pdbx_seq_one_letter_code
_entity_poly.pdbx_strand_id
1 'polypeptide(L)'
;MSDFKTYTRICVDCGKVLNNVGRSAQRCPECGKKHANALSLEWDRRRNEELQAQRQGLAAERSSFALHAEVRAAEEAGLSYGKYMLLKMQANKKPAGAPTPTSPKGDGI
;
A
#
# COMPACT_ATOMS: atom_id res chain seq x y z
N MET A 1 -33.47 -4.14 39.93
CA MET A 1 -33.65 -3.50 38.62
C MET A 1 -32.71 -2.31 38.57
N SER A 2 -31.71 -2.31 37.68
CA SER A 2 -30.71 -1.24 37.62
C SER A 2 -31.39 0.04 37.13
N ASP A 3 -31.48 1.06 37.99
CA ASP A 3 -31.95 2.39 37.62
C ASP A 3 -30.99 3.01 36.61
N PHE A 4 -31.31 2.88 35.32
CA PHE A 4 -30.59 3.59 34.27
C PHE A 4 -30.94 5.07 34.37
N LYS A 5 -30.21 5.80 35.21
CA LYS A 5 -30.26 7.27 35.24
C LYS A 5 -29.85 7.78 33.86
N THR A 6 -30.79 8.40 33.18
CA THR A 6 -30.53 9.17 31.96
C THR A 6 -30.17 10.60 32.34
N TYR A 7 -29.38 11.25 31.48
CA TYR A 7 -28.84 12.58 31.74
C TYR A 7 -29.10 13.49 30.54
N THR A 8 -29.20 14.78 30.81
CA THR A 8 -29.06 15.82 29.79
C THR A 8 -27.61 16.25 29.71
N ARG A 9 -27.04 16.24 28.51
CA ARG A 9 -25.64 16.57 28.21
C ARG A 9 -25.58 17.56 27.06
N ILE A 10 -24.41 18.15 26.84
CA ILE A 10 -24.14 19.03 25.71
C ILE A 10 -23.06 18.37 24.88
N CYS A 11 -23.25 18.32 23.55
CA CYS A 11 -22.24 17.82 22.63
C CYS A 11 -20.99 18.70 22.70
N VAL A 12 -19.83 18.08 22.94
CA VAL A 12 -18.54 18.79 23.06
C VAL A 12 -18.10 19.47 21.76
N ASP A 13 -18.54 18.99 20.60
CA ASP A 13 -18.08 19.51 19.31
C ASP A 13 -19.02 20.57 18.70
N CYS A 14 -20.33 20.45 18.91
CA CYS A 14 -21.32 21.32 18.26
C CYS A 14 -22.32 22.00 19.21
N GLY A 15 -22.18 21.80 20.52
CA GLY A 15 -23.03 22.48 21.52
C GLY A 15 -24.50 22.02 21.56
N LYS A 16 -24.91 21.05 20.73
CA LYS A 16 -26.28 20.52 20.76
C LYS A 16 -26.60 19.87 22.10
N VAL A 17 -27.76 20.20 22.66
CA VAL A 17 -28.28 19.55 23.87
C VAL A 17 -28.75 18.13 23.53
N LEU A 18 -28.32 17.19 24.34
CA LEU A 18 -28.59 15.76 24.25
C LEU A 18 -29.44 15.37 25.45
N ASN A 19 -30.71 15.02 25.20
CA ASN A 19 -31.61 14.56 26.25
C ASN A 19 -31.60 13.03 26.33
N ASN A 20 -31.86 12.50 27.53
CA ASN A 20 -32.01 11.07 27.77
C ASN A 20 -30.79 10.21 27.38
N VAL A 21 -29.57 10.75 27.55
CA VAL A 21 -28.34 10.04 27.21
C VAL A 21 -27.65 9.41 28.42
N GLY A 22 -26.83 8.39 28.18
CA GLY A 22 -26.00 7.79 29.22
C GLY A 22 -24.94 8.76 29.76
N ARG A 23 -24.40 8.46 30.95
CA ARG A 23 -23.40 9.30 31.62
C ARG A 23 -22.15 9.57 30.77
N SER A 24 -21.75 8.64 29.91
CA SER A 24 -20.55 8.73 29.06
C SER A 24 -20.78 9.43 27.72
N ALA A 25 -22.02 9.83 27.39
CA ALA A 25 -22.30 10.48 26.12
C ALA A 25 -21.67 11.88 26.08
N GLN A 26 -20.64 12.04 25.24
CA GLN A 26 -19.92 13.31 25.04
C GLN A 26 -20.31 14.00 23.72
N ARG A 27 -20.67 13.23 22.69
CA ARG A 27 -20.93 13.73 21.34
C ARG A 27 -22.34 13.39 20.88
N CYS A 28 -22.92 14.25 20.06
CA CYS A 28 -24.16 13.93 19.36
C CYS A 28 -23.90 12.83 18.31
N PRO A 29 -24.94 12.11 17.83
CA PRO A 29 -24.76 11.03 16.86
C PRO A 29 -23.98 11.44 15.61
N GLU A 30 -24.20 12.65 15.12
CA GLU A 30 -23.53 13.18 13.93
C GLU A 30 -22.04 13.48 14.17
N CYS A 31 -21.73 14.18 15.28
CA CYS A 31 -20.35 14.46 15.66
C CYS A 31 -19.60 13.18 16.06
N GLY A 32 -20.28 12.23 16.71
CA GLY A 32 -19.75 10.92 17.06
C GLY A 32 -19.33 10.12 15.82
N LYS A 33 -20.18 10.06 14.78
CA LYS A 33 -19.84 9.43 13.50
C LYS A 33 -18.63 10.10 12.85
N LYS A 34 -18.61 11.45 12.79
CA LYS A 34 -17.46 12.19 12.22
C LYS A 34 -16.17 11.89 12.95
N HIS A 35 -16.20 11.87 14.28
CA HIS A 35 -15.04 11.56 15.10
C HIS A 35 -14.58 10.10 14.92
N ALA A 36 -15.51 9.14 14.91
CA ALA A 36 -15.19 7.74 14.66
C ALA A 36 -14.58 7.52 13.27
N ASN A 37 -15.13 8.17 12.24
CA ASN A 37 -14.59 8.13 10.88
C ASN A 37 -13.18 8.74 10.82
N ALA A 38 -12.95 9.88 11.48
CA ALA A 38 -11.63 10.50 11.53
C ALA A 38 -10.58 9.58 12.16
N LEU A 39 -10.92 8.93 13.29
CA LEU A 39 -10.05 7.94 13.92
C LEU A 39 -9.78 6.73 13.02
N SER A 40 -10.79 6.24 12.31
CA SER A 40 -10.63 5.13 11.37
C SER A 40 -9.69 5.49 10.23
N LEU A 41 -9.87 6.68 9.63
CA LEU A 41 -9.02 7.17 8.55
C LEU A 41 -7.56 7.34 9.00
N GLU A 42 -7.34 7.84 10.22
CA GLU A 42 -6.00 7.96 10.78
C GLU A 42 -5.35 6.59 10.99
N TRP A 43 -6.11 5.64 11.53
CA TRP A 43 -5.65 4.26 11.70
C TRP A 43 -5.33 3.61 10.34
N ASP A 44 -6.18 3.81 9.33
CA ASP A 44 -6.00 3.26 7.98
C ASP A 44 -4.73 3.83 7.34
N ARG A 45 -4.52 5.14 7.51
CA ARG A 45 -3.30 5.81 7.05
C ARG A 45 -2.06 5.20 7.68
N ARG A 46 -2.01 5.08 9.01
CA ARG A 46 -0.86 4.51 9.73
C ARG A 46 -0.59 3.08 9.29
N ARG A 47 -1.64 2.25 9.19
CA ARG A 47 -1.51 0.86 8.74
C ARG A 47 -1.01 0.77 7.30
N ASN A 48 -1.48 1.63 6.40
CA ASN A 48 -1.02 1.64 5.01
C ASN A 48 0.44 2.10 4.90
N GLU A 49 0.87 3.08 5.68
CA GLU A 49 2.28 3.51 5.76
C GLU A 49 3.18 2.35 6.23
N GLU A 50 2.77 1.60 7.26
CA GLU A 50 3.48 0.40 7.74
C GLU A 50 3.58 -0.68 6.65
N LEU A 51 2.47 -0.97 5.96
CA LEU A 51 2.44 -1.94 4.86
C LEU A 51 3.31 -1.49 3.68
N GLN A 52 3.33 -0.19 3.37
CA GLN A 52 4.16 0.36 2.32
C GLN A 52 5.64 0.25 2.67
N ALA A 53 6.04 0.60 3.89
CA ALA A 53 7.41 0.46 4.37
C ALA A 53 7.86 -1.01 4.34
N GLN A 54 7.01 -1.94 4.76
CA GLN A 54 7.30 -3.37 4.68
C GLN A 54 7.52 -3.82 3.23
N ARG A 55 6.64 -3.42 2.30
CA ARG A 55 6.78 -3.75 0.87
C ARG A 55 8.07 -3.19 0.28
N GLN A 56 8.44 -1.96 0.64
CA GLN A 56 9.70 -1.34 0.21
C GLN A 56 10.91 -2.08 0.77
N GLY A 57 10.88 -2.49 2.03
CA GLY A 57 11.92 -3.32 2.64
C GLY A 57 12.11 -4.64 1.91
N LEU A 58 11.02 -5.39 1.68
CA LEU A 58 11.06 -6.65 0.93
C LEU A 58 11.54 -6.45 -0.52
N ALA A 59 11.15 -5.35 -1.17
CA ALA A 59 11.64 -5.03 -2.51
C ALA A 59 13.14 -4.73 -2.51
N ALA A 60 13.63 -3.98 -1.53
CA ALA A 60 15.04 -3.67 -1.38
C ALA A 60 15.88 -4.93 -1.08
N GLU A 61 15.39 -5.82 -0.22
CA GLU A 61 16.01 -7.13 0.02
C GLU A 61 16.09 -7.95 -1.26
N ARG A 62 14.98 -8.06 -2.00
CA ARG A 62 14.96 -8.79 -3.28
C ARG A 62 15.93 -8.21 -4.29
N SER A 63 16.02 -6.88 -4.40
CA SER A 63 16.99 -6.20 -5.26
C SER A 63 18.43 -6.45 -4.81
N SER A 64 18.69 -6.45 -3.50
CA SER A 64 20.01 -6.78 -2.93
C SER A 64 20.43 -8.21 -3.26
N PHE A 65 19.54 -9.19 -3.04
CA PHE A 65 19.79 -10.59 -3.40
C PHE A 65 20.07 -10.75 -4.89
N ALA A 66 19.31 -10.07 -5.75
CA ALA A 66 19.55 -10.09 -7.19
C ALA A 66 20.92 -9.52 -7.56
N LEU A 67 21.32 -8.40 -6.96
CA LEU A 67 22.64 -7.81 -7.18
C LEU A 67 23.77 -8.74 -6.71
N HIS A 68 23.64 -9.34 -5.52
CA HIS A 68 24.63 -10.31 -5.03
C HIS A 68 24.77 -11.54 -5.93
N ALA A 69 23.65 -12.03 -6.49
CA ALA A 69 23.68 -13.13 -7.44
C ALA A 69 24.42 -12.75 -8.74
N GLU A 70 24.21 -11.52 -9.25
CA GLU A 70 24.92 -11.03 -10.43
C GLU A 70 26.42 -10.83 -10.18
N VAL A 71 26.80 -10.33 -9.01
CA VAL A 71 28.21 -10.18 -8.61
C VAL A 71 28.89 -11.55 -8.58
N ARG A 72 28.27 -12.54 -7.94
CA ARG A 72 28.80 -13.91 -7.90
C ARG A 72 28.96 -14.50 -9.31
N ALA A 73 27.97 -14.33 -10.18
CA ALA A 73 28.04 -14.82 -11.55
C ALA A 73 29.18 -14.16 -12.35
N ALA A 74 29.45 -12.87 -12.12
CA ALA A 74 30.58 -12.18 -12.74
C ALA A 74 31.93 -12.75 -12.25
N GLU A 75 32.06 -12.99 -10.94
CA GLU A 75 33.24 -13.59 -10.33
C GLU A 75 33.50 -15.01 -10.86
N GLU A 76 32.46 -15.85 -10.93
CA GLU A 76 32.54 -17.21 -11.50
C GLU A 76 32.93 -17.20 -12.98
N ALA A 77 32.51 -16.19 -13.73
CA ALA A 77 32.91 -15.99 -15.12
C ALA A 77 34.32 -15.40 -15.28
N GLY A 78 35.01 -15.07 -14.18
CA GLY A 78 36.31 -14.40 -14.20
C GLY A 78 36.25 -12.99 -14.81
N LEU A 79 35.10 -12.34 -14.74
CA LEU A 79 34.84 -11.02 -15.31
C LEU A 79 34.65 -9.99 -14.20
N SER A 80 35.06 -8.75 -14.46
CA SER A 80 34.59 -7.64 -13.62
C SER A 80 33.08 -7.47 -13.78
N TYR A 81 32.39 -7.07 -12.70
CA TYR A 81 30.93 -6.87 -12.69
C TYR A 81 30.45 -6.01 -13.88
N GLY A 82 31.13 -4.88 -14.15
CA GLY A 82 30.78 -4.02 -15.28
C GLY A 82 30.90 -4.70 -16.65
N LYS A 83 31.94 -5.52 -16.86
CA LYS A 83 32.13 -6.27 -18.12
C LYS A 83 31.07 -7.36 -18.28
N TYR A 84 30.75 -8.07 -17.20
CA TYR A 84 29.67 -9.06 -17.16
C TYR A 84 28.31 -8.43 -17.52
N MET A 85 27.98 -7.27 -16.94
CA MET A 85 26.72 -6.58 -17.22
C MET A 85 26.61 -6.09 -18.67
N LEU A 86 27.70 -5.57 -19.26
CA LEU A 86 27.72 -5.17 -20.67
C LEU A 86 27.45 -6.35 -21.60
N LEU A 87 28.07 -7.51 -21.35
CA LEU A 87 27.85 -8.74 -22.13
C LEU A 87 26.41 -9.24 -21.98
N LYS A 88 25.88 -9.27 -20.74
CA LYS A 88 24.49 -9.64 -20.45
C LYS A 88 23.48 -8.74 -21.17
N MET A 89 23.73 -7.42 -21.19
CA MET A 89 22.90 -6.46 -21.92
C MET A 89 22.96 -6.64 -23.44
N GLN A 90 24.14 -6.97 -23.99
CA GLN A 90 24.30 -7.26 -25.42
C GLN A 90 23.58 -8.56 -25.80
N ALA A 91 23.63 -9.59 -24.96
CA ALA A 91 22.92 -10.85 -25.17
C ALA A 91 21.39 -10.70 -25.09
N ASN A 92 20.88 -9.77 -24.28
CA ASN A 92 19.44 -9.49 -24.14
C ASN A 92 18.88 -8.56 -25.24
N LYS A 93 19.72 -7.97 -26.11
CA LYS A 93 19.21 -7.28 -27.29
C LYS A 93 18.58 -8.32 -28.21
N LYS A 94 17.24 -8.27 -28.36
CA LYS A 94 16.52 -9.04 -29.39
C LYS A 94 17.24 -8.84 -30.74
N PRO A 95 17.49 -9.91 -31.52
CA PRO A 95 17.94 -9.73 -32.89
C PRO A 95 16.87 -8.93 -33.64
N ALA A 96 17.30 -7.87 -34.33
CA ALA A 96 16.45 -7.10 -35.22
C ALA A 96 16.01 -8.00 -36.39
N GLY A 97 14.91 -8.72 -36.22
CA GLY A 97 14.44 -9.68 -37.23
C GLY A 97 13.35 -10.64 -36.79
N ALA A 98 12.68 -10.43 -35.65
CA ALA A 98 11.49 -11.22 -35.32
C ALA A 98 10.29 -10.69 -36.14
N PRO A 99 9.66 -11.49 -37.02
CA PRO A 99 8.46 -11.05 -37.73
C PRO A 99 7.36 -10.73 -36.71
N THR A 100 6.76 -9.56 -36.85
CA THR A 100 5.54 -9.19 -36.12
C THR A 100 4.43 -10.19 -36.47
N PRO A 101 3.72 -10.79 -35.49
CA PRO A 101 2.54 -11.58 -35.79
C PRO A 101 1.46 -10.64 -36.34
N THR A 102 1.17 -10.73 -37.63
CA THR A 102 -0.03 -10.14 -38.22
C THR A 102 -1.25 -10.83 -37.62
N SER A 103 -1.98 -10.11 -36.76
CA SER A 103 -3.30 -10.53 -36.29
C SER A 103 -4.23 -10.80 -37.48
N PRO A 104 -5.04 -11.86 -37.47
CA PRO A 104 -6.07 -12.04 -38.48
C PRO A 104 -7.11 -10.93 -38.32
N LYS A 105 -7.32 -10.19 -39.41
CA LYS A 105 -8.38 -9.21 -39.58
C LYS A 105 -9.71 -9.97 -39.46
N GLY A 106 -10.51 -9.65 -38.45
CA GLY A 106 -11.80 -10.29 -38.25
C GLY A 106 -12.70 -10.00 -39.44
N ASP A 107 -13.03 -11.04 -40.20
CA ASP A 107 -14.09 -11.00 -41.21
C ASP A 107 -15.42 -11.07 -40.47
N GLY A 108 -16.13 -9.94 -40.46
CA GLY A 108 -17.53 -9.89 -40.08
C GLY A 108 -18.39 -10.36 -41.25
N ILE A 109 -19.25 -11.35 -41.00
CA ILE A 109 -20.55 -11.53 -41.64
C ILE A 109 -21.53 -11.99 -40.56
#